data_AF-A0A8H8U5Q5-F1
#
_entry.id   AF-A0A8H8U5Q5-F1
#
_cell.length_a   1.000
_cell.length_b   1.000
_cell.length_c   1.000
_cell.angle_alpha   90.00
_cell.angle_beta   90.00
_cell.angle_gamma   90.00
#
_symmetry.space_group_name_H-M   'P 1'
#
loop_
_entity.id
_entity.type
_entity.pdbx_description
1 polymer ?
#
loop_
_entity_poly.entity_id
_entity_poly.type
_entity_poly.pdbx_seq_one_letter_code
_entity_poly.pdbx_strand_id
1 'polypeptide(L)'
;LLSHNWVHEEMFSSTSRVSLGFATVVCVITIVLLVYNTVFNIPVAFSVVTYGHHLPLIATSIEDLGWVTDPILNDGGIYHDGGGGASTNGYHVQIFADSATNSSGFNFVHNSVAYFGYREPGNPIKQYQFGMKGPEGEAIFSGIVPVGPEGNETDIGPIFAVWMLSGMTPMPDGQTLLGVFPCLNEGTSTDFYNTMVQMNVTDPETIAPGESPPFKRLGNGRLFYANEVYYGTFALEVKPDGYLYLYGSDVTGIKLARTPSTPSSIADRNQYTYYNSATKSWQMDPLTKNDATGNIITWSVPLIVEGPKNGTLLGPNVGDVWYDNYHKTTVMMWNDAGIDATFWFSYAESGEVERPWSKPVAIWTPPIPPECAAAPELNFNYQGHAHPGWDPTGKTLLVSYASCANYVSMAKITWL
;
A
#
# COMPACT_ATOMS: atom_id res chain seq x y z
N LEU A 1 0.57 -75.52 -79.74
CA LEU A 1 1.12 -76.75 -79.13
C LEU A 1 2.15 -76.30 -78.10
N LEU A 2 1.96 -76.73 -76.84
CA LEU A 2 2.79 -76.47 -75.63
C LEU A 2 2.65 -75.07 -75.01
N SER A 3 2.57 -74.80 -73.69
CA SER A 3 2.13 -75.49 -72.44
C SER A 3 2.52 -74.58 -71.25
N HIS A 4 1.63 -74.35 -70.25
CA HIS A 4 1.84 -74.02 -68.80
C HIS A 4 2.83 -72.89 -68.37
N ASN A 5 2.75 -72.12 -67.25
CA ASN A 5 2.09 -72.18 -65.92
C ASN A 5 2.16 -70.78 -65.20
N TRP A 6 1.17 -70.50 -64.32
CA TRP A 6 1.17 -69.79 -63.00
C TRP A 6 1.89 -68.45 -62.73
N VAL A 7 1.19 -67.47 -62.10
CA VAL A 7 1.27 -67.05 -60.65
C VAL A 7 0.34 -65.84 -60.37
N HIS A 8 -0.29 -65.85 -59.18
CA HIS A 8 -1.15 -64.86 -58.50
C HIS A 8 -0.33 -63.88 -57.61
N GLU A 9 -0.80 -62.64 -57.38
CA GLU A 9 -0.80 -61.88 -56.09
C GLU A 9 -1.30 -60.42 -56.34
N GLU A 10 -2.49 -60.05 -55.87
CA GLU A 10 -2.81 -59.27 -54.65
C GLU A 10 -2.47 -57.75 -54.66
N MET A 11 -3.51 -56.91 -54.63
CA MET A 11 -3.50 -55.59 -53.99
C MET A 11 -4.93 -55.09 -53.72
N PHE A 12 -5.43 -55.31 -52.50
CA PHE A 12 -6.58 -54.58 -51.93
C PHE A 12 -6.45 -54.54 -50.40
N SER A 13 -5.94 -53.43 -49.85
CA SER A 13 -6.05 -53.11 -48.41
C SER A 13 -5.55 -51.69 -48.12
N SER A 14 -6.43 -50.68 -48.14
CA SER A 14 -6.09 -49.37 -47.56
C SER A 14 -7.25 -48.56 -46.98
N THR A 15 -8.51 -48.96 -47.16
CA THR A 15 -9.67 -48.13 -46.77
C THR A 15 -10.29 -48.44 -45.40
N SER A 16 -9.87 -49.49 -44.68
CA SER A 16 -10.46 -49.83 -43.37
C SER A 16 -9.69 -49.37 -42.13
N ARG A 17 -8.46 -48.85 -42.27
CA ARG A 17 -7.62 -48.42 -41.12
C ARG A 17 -7.79 -46.96 -40.71
N VAL A 18 -8.32 -46.10 -41.59
CA VAL A 18 -8.46 -44.66 -41.31
C VAL A 18 -9.72 -44.35 -40.49
N SER A 19 -10.79 -45.14 -40.63
CA SER A 19 -12.05 -44.92 -39.92
C SER A 19 -12.02 -45.35 -38.44
N LEU A 20 -11.21 -46.35 -38.08
CA LEU A 20 -11.13 -46.82 -36.69
C LEU A 20 -10.33 -45.85 -35.79
N GLY A 21 -9.24 -45.27 -36.31
CA GLY A 21 -8.40 -44.33 -35.54
C GLY A 21 -9.11 -43.02 -35.20
N PHE A 22 -9.95 -42.51 -36.10
CA PHE A 22 -10.67 -41.24 -35.88
C PHE A 22 -11.74 -41.37 -34.79
N ALA A 23 -12.45 -42.49 -34.73
CA ALA A 23 -13.46 -42.74 -33.70
C ALA A 23 -12.85 -42.85 -32.30
N THR A 24 -11.67 -43.47 -32.16
CA THR A 24 -10.99 -43.60 -30.87
C THR A 24 -10.50 -42.25 -30.35
N VAL A 25 -9.95 -41.38 -31.21
CA VAL A 25 -9.47 -40.05 -30.82
C VAL A 25 -10.61 -39.14 -30.36
N VAL A 26 -11.75 -39.15 -31.08
CA VAL A 26 -12.93 -38.35 -30.68
C VAL A 26 -13.46 -38.80 -29.33
N CYS A 27 -13.53 -40.12 -29.08
CA CYS A 27 -14.04 -40.65 -27.82
C CYS A 27 -13.16 -40.27 -26.61
N VAL A 28 -11.83 -40.32 -26.76
CA VAL A 28 -10.90 -39.91 -25.69
C VAL A 28 -11.01 -38.41 -25.40
N ILE A 29 -11.11 -37.56 -26.43
CA ILE A 29 -11.27 -36.11 -26.24
C ILE A 29 -12.59 -35.79 -25.54
N THR A 30 -13.68 -36.47 -25.88
CA THR A 30 -14.98 -36.27 -25.22
C THR A 30 -14.93 -36.68 -23.74
N ILE A 31 -14.27 -37.79 -23.40
CA ILE A 31 -14.12 -38.23 -22.01
C ILE A 31 -13.27 -37.25 -21.20
N VAL A 32 -12.15 -36.76 -21.76
CA VAL A 32 -11.29 -35.76 -21.09
C VAL A 32 -12.07 -34.46 -20.83
N LEU A 33 -12.84 -33.99 -21.80
CA LEU A 33 -13.67 -32.78 -21.63
C LEU A 33 -14.81 -32.98 -20.63
N LEU A 34 -15.42 -34.17 -20.59
CA LEU A 34 -16.46 -34.48 -19.61
C LEU A 34 -15.87 -34.52 -18.19
N VAL A 35 -14.74 -35.20 -18.00
CA VAL A 35 -14.05 -35.29 -16.71
C VAL A 35 -13.59 -33.91 -16.25
N TYR A 36 -13.04 -33.09 -17.15
CA TYR A 36 -12.64 -31.72 -16.85
C TYR A 36 -13.84 -30.87 -16.38
N ASN A 37 -14.99 -30.96 -17.05
CA ASN A 37 -16.19 -30.25 -16.62
C ASN A 37 -16.74 -30.77 -15.28
N THR A 38 -16.74 -32.07 -15.03
CA THR A 38 -17.24 -32.62 -13.76
C THR A 38 -16.29 -32.46 -12.58
N VAL A 39 -14.99 -32.32 -12.80
CA VAL A 39 -14.02 -32.13 -11.69
C VAL A 39 -13.84 -30.65 -11.36
N PHE A 40 -13.90 -29.76 -12.35
CA PHE A 40 -13.59 -28.33 -12.16
C PHE A 40 -14.80 -27.40 -12.15
N ASN A 41 -16.00 -27.84 -12.59
CA ASN A 41 -17.22 -27.01 -12.59
C ASN A 41 -18.33 -27.53 -11.68
N ILE A 42 -18.04 -28.43 -10.72
CA ILE A 42 -18.98 -28.62 -9.61
C ILE A 42 -18.92 -27.35 -8.75
N PRO A 43 -20.02 -26.60 -8.60
CA PRO A 43 -20.07 -25.54 -7.61
C PRO A 43 -20.00 -26.25 -6.26
N VAL A 44 -18.82 -26.25 -5.65
CA VAL A 44 -18.69 -26.56 -4.23
C VAL A 44 -19.40 -25.42 -3.54
N ALA A 45 -20.66 -25.65 -3.16
CA ALA A 45 -21.38 -24.78 -2.26
C ALA A 45 -20.63 -24.82 -0.92
N PHE A 46 -19.63 -23.95 -0.78
CA PHE A 46 -19.10 -23.60 0.53
C PHE A 46 -20.27 -22.95 1.26
N SER A 47 -20.86 -23.70 2.18
CA SER A 47 -21.63 -23.08 3.25
C SER A 47 -20.63 -22.16 3.95
N VAL A 48 -20.74 -20.87 3.71
CA VAL A 48 -20.05 -19.84 4.48
C VAL A 48 -20.68 -19.92 5.86
N VAL A 49 -20.18 -20.82 6.68
CA VAL A 49 -20.45 -20.81 8.11
C VAL A 49 -19.74 -19.55 8.60
N THR A 50 -20.51 -18.47 8.75
CA THR A 50 -20.07 -17.26 9.46
C THR A 50 -19.90 -17.64 10.92
N TYR A 51 -18.80 -18.30 11.25
CA TYR A 51 -18.29 -18.32 12.61
C TYR A 51 -17.96 -16.87 12.96
N GLY A 52 -18.58 -16.35 14.01
CA GLY A 52 -18.10 -15.13 14.66
C GLY A 52 -16.73 -15.41 15.26
N HIS A 53 -15.70 -15.42 14.43
CA HIS A 53 -14.32 -15.52 14.86
C HIS A 53 -13.95 -14.16 15.45
N HIS A 54 -13.96 -14.07 16.77
CA HIS A 54 -13.12 -13.10 17.46
C HIS A 54 -11.68 -13.53 17.19
N LEU A 55 -10.99 -12.81 16.29
CA LEU A 55 -9.57 -13.06 16.05
C LEU A 55 -8.81 -12.69 17.33
N PRO A 56 -7.94 -13.56 17.85
CA PRO A 56 -7.08 -13.21 18.97
C PRO A 56 -6.01 -12.22 18.47
N LEU A 57 -6.35 -10.93 18.46
CA LEU A 57 -5.44 -9.84 18.10
C LEU A 57 -4.43 -9.49 19.22
N ILE A 58 -4.16 -10.43 20.12
CA ILE A 58 -3.25 -10.19 21.24
C ILE A 58 -1.83 -10.33 20.69
N ALA A 59 -1.11 -9.20 20.62
CA ALA A 59 0.32 -9.22 20.36
C ALA A 59 1.02 -10.05 21.46
N THR A 60 1.82 -11.04 21.04
CA THR A 60 2.65 -11.84 21.95
C THR A 60 3.82 -11.05 22.49
N SER A 61 4.42 -10.26 21.62
CA SER A 61 5.60 -9.45 21.91
C SER A 61 5.70 -8.31 20.93
N ILE A 62 6.32 -7.23 21.40
CA ILE A 62 6.69 -6.07 20.59
C ILE A 62 8.17 -5.83 20.83
N GLU A 63 8.94 -5.77 19.75
CA GLU A 63 10.38 -5.55 19.76
C GLU A 63 10.67 -4.23 19.07
N ASP A 64 11.26 -3.28 19.80
CA ASP A 64 11.78 -2.03 19.23
C ASP A 64 13.08 -2.33 18.47
N LEU A 65 13.15 -1.92 17.21
CA LEU A 65 14.29 -2.16 16.32
C LEU A 65 15.19 -0.93 16.19
N GLY A 66 14.79 0.21 16.76
CA GLY A 66 15.50 1.49 16.65
C GLY A 66 15.07 2.32 15.45
N TRP A 67 15.91 3.27 15.07
CA TRP A 67 15.65 4.24 14.01
C TRP A 67 16.49 4.00 12.76
N VAL A 68 16.01 4.55 11.64
CA VAL A 68 16.62 4.40 10.32
C VAL A 68 17.61 5.53 10.03
N THR A 69 18.75 5.18 9.45
CA THR A 69 19.73 6.08 8.81
C THR A 69 20.40 5.34 7.65
N ASP A 70 21.01 6.05 6.70
CA ASP A 70 21.87 5.43 5.66
C ASP A 70 23.31 5.44 6.17
N PRO A 71 23.82 4.34 6.77
CA PRO A 71 25.13 4.35 7.40
C PRO A 71 26.27 4.52 6.39
N ILE A 72 26.05 4.13 5.14
CA ILE A 72 27.07 4.18 4.08
C ILE A 72 27.14 5.56 3.45
N LEU A 73 26.04 6.32 3.44
CA LEU A 73 26.07 7.66 2.86
C LEU A 73 26.21 8.74 3.92
N ASN A 74 25.65 8.55 5.12
CA ASN A 74 25.40 9.62 6.07
C ASN A 74 25.15 9.11 7.50
N ASP A 75 26.09 8.34 8.07
CA ASP A 75 26.02 7.65 9.39
C ASP A 75 25.63 8.53 10.62
N GLY A 76 25.31 9.82 10.44
CA GLY A 76 24.72 10.67 11.47
C GLY A 76 23.89 11.86 10.94
N GLY A 77 23.33 11.79 9.73
CA GLY A 77 22.86 13.02 9.08
C GLY A 77 21.82 12.91 7.98
N ILE A 78 20.99 11.86 7.90
CA ILE A 78 19.72 11.92 7.13
C ILE A 78 18.57 11.82 8.11
N TYR A 79 17.59 12.68 7.92
CA TYR A 79 16.37 12.77 8.70
C TYR A 79 15.17 12.64 7.78
N HIS A 80 14.15 11.91 8.21
CA HIS A 80 12.96 11.64 7.43
C HIS A 80 11.70 11.92 8.25
N ASP A 81 10.71 12.50 7.59
CA ASP A 81 9.34 12.61 8.03
C ASP A 81 8.44 11.68 7.19
N GLY A 82 7.44 11.06 7.81
CA GLY A 82 6.59 10.07 7.18
C GLY A 82 7.11 8.65 7.38
N GLY A 83 7.02 7.84 6.32
CA GLY A 83 7.45 6.44 6.37
C GLY A 83 6.43 5.46 5.80
N GLY A 84 5.51 5.89 4.95
CA GLY A 84 4.64 4.98 4.20
C GLY A 84 5.46 4.13 3.22
N GLY A 85 5.03 2.91 2.93
CA GLY A 85 5.83 2.03 2.08
C GLY A 85 5.08 0.81 1.56
N ALA A 86 5.77 0.02 0.75
CA ALA A 86 5.31 -1.28 0.28
C ALA A 86 6.45 -2.14 -0.24
N SER A 87 6.18 -3.43 -0.44
CA SER A 87 7.15 -4.36 -1.03
C SER A 87 6.67 -4.81 -2.41
N THR A 88 7.52 -4.64 -3.43
CA THR A 88 7.26 -5.16 -4.78
C THR A 88 8.58 -5.36 -5.51
N ASN A 89 8.60 -6.19 -6.56
CA ASN A 89 9.79 -6.46 -7.36
C ASN A 89 11.05 -6.86 -6.53
N GLY A 90 10.85 -7.48 -5.35
CA GLY A 90 11.94 -7.88 -4.45
C GLY A 90 12.54 -6.76 -3.58
N TYR A 91 11.99 -5.55 -3.61
CA TYR A 91 12.45 -4.41 -2.82
C TYR A 91 11.40 -3.97 -1.79
N HIS A 92 11.86 -3.55 -0.61
CA HIS A 92 11.05 -2.89 0.41
C HIS A 92 11.19 -1.38 0.24
N VAL A 93 10.20 -0.74 -0.38
CA VAL A 93 10.20 0.69 -0.66
C VAL A 93 9.58 1.45 0.50
N GLN A 94 10.21 2.54 0.91
CA GLN A 94 9.61 3.53 1.80
C GLN A 94 9.70 4.91 1.16
N ILE A 95 8.63 5.66 1.29
CA ILE A 95 8.48 7.05 0.86
C ILE A 95 8.35 7.94 2.08
N PHE A 96 8.87 9.14 1.95
CA PHE A 96 8.93 10.13 2.99
C PHE A 96 8.36 11.43 2.45
N ALA A 97 7.74 12.21 3.33
CA ALA A 97 7.48 13.61 3.07
C ALA A 97 8.81 14.36 3.26
N ASP A 98 8.89 15.24 4.23
CA ASP A 98 10.06 16.06 4.43
C ASP A 98 11.29 15.20 4.73
N SER A 99 12.40 15.48 4.04
CA SER A 99 13.66 14.80 4.30
C SER A 99 14.77 15.82 4.29
N ALA A 100 15.67 15.70 5.26
CA ALA A 100 16.77 16.64 5.45
C ALA A 100 18.09 15.91 5.64
N THR A 101 19.17 16.59 5.32
CA THR A 101 20.51 16.16 5.68
C THR A 101 21.35 17.31 6.20
N ASN A 102 22.28 17.01 7.12
CA ASN A 102 23.25 17.98 7.65
C ASN A 102 24.71 17.60 7.33
N SER A 103 24.94 16.54 6.58
CA SER A 103 26.26 15.96 6.28
C SER A 103 27.21 16.96 5.59
N SER A 104 26.66 17.90 4.81
CA SER A 104 27.40 18.97 4.14
C SER A 104 26.65 20.30 4.21
N GLY A 105 26.13 20.60 5.39
CA GLY A 105 25.21 21.72 5.62
C GLY A 105 23.74 21.29 5.48
N PHE A 106 22.82 22.16 5.91
CA PHE A 106 21.39 21.85 5.88
C PHE A 106 20.89 21.84 4.43
N ASN A 107 20.29 20.72 4.03
CA ASN A 107 19.68 20.51 2.73
C ASN A 107 18.37 19.73 2.92
N PHE A 108 17.34 20.08 2.15
CA PHE A 108 15.95 19.70 2.43
C PHE A 108 15.15 19.44 1.15
N VAL A 109 14.26 18.45 1.17
CA VAL A 109 13.31 18.11 0.10
C VAL A 109 11.95 17.71 0.69
N HIS A 110 10.87 18.03 -0.02
CA HIS A 110 9.46 17.78 0.40
C HIS A 110 8.96 16.34 0.23
N ASN A 111 9.73 15.53 -0.49
CA ASN A 111 9.53 14.09 -0.57
C ASN A 111 10.83 13.41 -0.95
N SER A 112 11.00 12.19 -0.46
CA SER A 112 12.11 11.33 -0.83
C SER A 112 11.69 9.86 -0.80
N VAL A 113 12.55 8.98 -1.29
CA VAL A 113 12.31 7.54 -1.35
C VAL A 113 13.58 6.79 -1.01
N ALA A 114 13.43 5.69 -0.28
CA ALA A 114 14.51 4.78 0.06
C ALA A 114 14.10 3.32 -0.13
N TYR A 115 15.07 2.44 -0.36
CA TYR A 115 14.88 1.00 -0.30
C TYR A 115 15.51 0.43 0.96
N PHE A 116 14.73 -0.38 1.68
CA PHE A 116 15.14 -1.08 2.87
C PHE A 116 15.54 -2.52 2.56
N GLY A 117 16.50 -3.04 3.31
CA GLY A 117 17.02 -4.38 3.11
C GLY A 117 17.79 -4.57 1.80
N TYR A 118 17.89 -3.55 0.93
CA TYR A 118 18.58 -3.66 -0.36
C TYR A 118 20.02 -4.18 -0.21
N ARG A 119 20.78 -3.55 0.69
CA ARG A 119 22.18 -3.94 0.96
C ARG A 119 22.30 -5.09 1.97
N GLU A 120 21.23 -5.41 2.69
CA GLU A 120 21.21 -6.47 3.71
C GLU A 120 19.76 -6.92 3.93
N PRO A 121 19.29 -7.94 3.18
CA PRO A 121 17.87 -8.29 3.15
C PRO A 121 17.27 -8.71 4.50
N GLY A 122 18.08 -9.07 5.49
CA GLY A 122 17.60 -9.41 6.83
C GLY A 122 17.46 -8.23 7.78
N ASN A 123 17.87 -7.02 7.37
CA ASN A 123 17.97 -5.86 8.23
C ASN A 123 16.94 -4.78 7.82
N PRO A 124 15.82 -4.65 8.54
CA PRO A 124 14.74 -3.73 8.18
C PRO A 124 15.09 -2.26 8.44
N ILE A 125 16.15 -1.96 9.19
CA ILE A 125 16.60 -0.58 9.43
C ILE A 125 17.72 -0.16 8.46
N LYS A 126 18.22 -1.07 7.60
CA LYS A 126 19.26 -0.75 6.62
C LYS A 126 18.66 -0.12 5.38
N GLN A 127 18.76 1.20 5.29
CA GLN A 127 18.25 1.98 4.17
C GLN A 127 19.29 2.18 3.06
N TYR A 128 18.78 2.40 1.85
CA TYR A 128 19.48 2.95 0.69
C TYR A 128 18.69 4.17 0.22
N GLN A 129 19.28 5.36 0.37
CA GLN A 129 18.60 6.62 0.01
C GLN A 129 18.80 7.01 -1.46
N PHE A 130 17.71 7.31 -2.17
CA PHE A 130 17.77 7.88 -3.53
C PHE A 130 17.84 9.42 -3.52
N GLY A 131 18.17 10.01 -4.68
CA GLY A 131 18.19 11.47 -4.84
C GLY A 131 19.41 12.16 -4.24
N MET A 132 20.40 11.41 -3.75
CA MET A 132 21.60 11.93 -3.09
C MET A 132 22.81 12.02 -4.04
N LYS A 133 23.57 13.12 -3.99
CA LYS A 133 24.83 13.33 -4.73
C LYS A 133 25.95 13.69 -3.76
N GLY A 134 27.16 13.21 -4.04
CA GLY A 134 28.36 13.49 -3.24
C GLY A 134 29.05 12.20 -2.80
N PRO A 135 30.27 12.29 -2.25
CA PRO A 135 30.95 11.16 -1.65
C PRO A 135 30.26 10.75 -0.33
N GLU A 136 30.58 9.54 0.14
CA GLU A 136 30.17 9.03 1.45
C GLU A 136 30.56 10.01 2.57
N GLY A 137 29.61 10.31 3.46
CA GLY A 137 29.74 11.27 4.54
C GLY A 137 29.48 12.74 4.16
N GLU A 138 29.37 13.06 2.87
CA GLU A 138 29.14 14.43 2.36
C GLU A 138 27.98 14.52 1.36
N ALA A 139 27.13 13.49 1.29
CA ALA A 139 26.07 13.42 0.29
C ALA A 139 24.89 14.34 0.64
N ILE A 140 24.43 15.14 -0.34
CA ILE A 140 23.27 16.05 -0.23
C ILE A 140 22.13 15.63 -1.17
N PHE A 141 20.88 16.03 -0.89
CA PHE A 141 19.80 15.87 -1.87
C PHE A 141 20.08 16.76 -3.08
N SER A 142 19.90 16.19 -4.27
CA SER A 142 20.15 16.86 -5.55
C SER A 142 19.13 17.96 -5.87
N GLY A 143 18.07 18.08 -5.07
CA GLY A 143 16.89 18.91 -5.36
C GLY A 143 15.92 18.26 -6.35
N ILE A 144 16.27 17.11 -6.93
CA ILE A 144 15.35 16.28 -7.70
C ILE A 144 14.51 15.51 -6.70
N VAL A 145 13.22 15.84 -6.65
CA VAL A 145 12.24 15.16 -5.81
C VAL A 145 11.48 14.10 -6.62
N PRO A 146 11.11 12.96 -6.00
CA PRO A 146 10.25 11.96 -6.63
C PRO A 146 9.01 12.55 -7.33
N VAL A 147 8.29 13.45 -6.66
CA VAL A 147 7.09 14.10 -7.21
C VAL A 147 7.10 15.59 -6.85
N GLY A 148 6.94 16.44 -7.86
CA GLY A 148 6.97 17.89 -7.71
C GLY A 148 5.71 18.60 -8.24
N PRO A 149 5.69 19.94 -8.19
CA PRO A 149 4.64 20.75 -8.81
C PRO A 149 4.61 20.56 -10.33
N GLU A 150 3.42 20.56 -10.94
CA GLU A 150 3.26 20.65 -12.40
C GLU A 150 2.28 21.75 -12.80
N GLY A 151 2.42 22.25 -14.03
CA GLY A 151 1.53 23.29 -14.57
C GLY A 151 1.57 24.56 -13.73
N ASN A 152 0.40 25.05 -13.31
CA ASN A 152 0.27 26.29 -12.53
C ASN A 152 0.71 26.14 -11.05
N GLU A 153 1.05 24.95 -10.59
CA GLU A 153 1.59 24.76 -9.22
C GLU A 153 2.99 25.34 -9.07
N THR A 154 3.73 25.46 -10.18
CA THR A 154 5.06 26.11 -10.16
C THR A 154 4.98 27.58 -9.76
N ASP A 155 3.82 28.23 -9.96
CA ASP A 155 3.59 29.63 -9.59
C ASP A 155 3.45 29.81 -8.07
N ILE A 156 3.09 28.75 -7.33
CA ILE A 156 3.07 28.73 -5.86
C ILE A 156 4.51 28.78 -5.31
N GLY A 157 5.48 28.32 -6.09
CA GLY A 157 6.89 28.34 -5.74
C GLY A 157 7.25 27.28 -4.70
N PRO A 158 8.29 27.51 -3.87
CA PRO A 158 8.89 26.48 -3.01
C PRO A 158 7.99 26.01 -1.87
N ILE A 159 6.86 26.67 -1.63
CA ILE A 159 5.89 26.32 -0.58
C ILE A 159 4.85 25.30 -1.05
N PHE A 160 4.87 24.87 -2.32
CA PHE A 160 4.04 23.76 -2.77
C PHE A 160 4.74 22.44 -2.41
N ALA A 161 4.07 21.61 -1.62
CA ALA A 161 4.56 20.31 -1.21
C ALA A 161 3.58 19.21 -1.64
N VAL A 162 4.15 18.05 -1.99
CA VAL A 162 3.43 16.78 -2.09
C VAL A 162 3.94 15.93 -0.94
N TRP A 163 3.16 15.82 0.13
CA TRP A 163 3.56 15.08 1.33
C TRP A 163 3.19 13.61 1.18
N MET A 164 4.21 12.78 0.99
CA MET A 164 4.09 11.33 0.79
C MET A 164 3.84 10.58 2.11
N LEU A 165 2.68 10.84 2.71
CA LEU A 165 2.33 10.38 4.06
C LEU A 165 1.58 9.05 4.10
N SER A 166 1.03 8.59 2.99
CA SER A 166 0.25 7.34 2.97
C SER A 166 1.13 6.17 2.56
N GLY A 167 0.76 4.95 3.00
CA GLY A 167 1.36 3.73 2.45
C GLY A 167 1.15 3.63 0.93
N MET A 168 2.05 2.93 0.25
CA MET A 168 1.86 2.60 -1.16
C MET A 168 1.31 1.18 -1.30
N THR A 169 0.66 0.90 -2.42
CA THR A 169 0.07 -0.42 -2.69
C THR A 169 0.69 -1.05 -3.93
N PRO A 170 1.21 -2.28 -3.82
CA PRO A 170 1.67 -3.04 -4.97
C PRO A 170 0.56 -3.31 -5.97
N MET A 171 0.86 -3.06 -7.24
CA MET A 171 -0.03 -3.40 -8.34
C MET A 171 0.20 -4.84 -8.82
N PRO A 172 -0.81 -5.48 -9.45
CA PRO A 172 -0.70 -6.86 -9.94
C PRO A 172 0.37 -7.09 -11.01
N ASP A 173 0.94 -6.03 -11.59
CA ASP A 173 2.05 -6.13 -12.55
C ASP A 173 3.40 -6.51 -11.91
N GLY A 174 3.48 -6.49 -10.56
CA GLY A 174 4.65 -6.88 -9.79
C GLY A 174 5.82 -5.90 -9.85
N GLN A 175 5.64 -4.72 -10.45
CA GLN A 175 6.69 -3.69 -10.59
C GLN A 175 6.25 -2.30 -10.16
N THR A 176 4.94 -2.07 -10.13
CA THR A 176 4.38 -0.74 -9.86
C THR A 176 3.86 -0.65 -8.43
N LEU A 177 4.09 0.50 -7.80
CA LEU A 177 3.42 0.91 -6.57
C LEU A 177 2.50 2.11 -6.87
N LEU A 178 1.33 2.16 -6.23
CA LEU A 178 0.45 3.32 -6.22
C LEU A 178 0.35 3.94 -4.83
N GLY A 179 0.28 5.26 -4.75
CA GLY A 179 -0.05 5.97 -3.52
C GLY A 179 -0.96 7.17 -3.82
N VAL A 180 -1.64 7.69 -2.80
CA VAL A 180 -2.41 8.94 -2.91
C VAL A 180 -1.95 9.90 -1.83
N PHE A 181 -1.46 11.06 -2.26
CA PHE A 181 -0.76 11.99 -1.38
C PHE A 181 -1.41 13.36 -1.40
N PRO A 182 -1.53 14.04 -0.23
CA PRO A 182 -1.97 15.43 -0.20
C PRO A 182 -0.96 16.35 -0.92
N CYS A 183 -1.52 17.32 -1.64
CA CYS A 183 -0.82 18.46 -2.21
C CYS A 183 -1.27 19.72 -1.46
N LEU A 184 -0.33 20.48 -0.92
CA LEU A 184 -0.63 21.55 0.04
C LEU A 184 0.34 22.73 -0.05
N ASN A 185 -0.09 23.84 0.56
CA ASN A 185 0.78 24.95 0.90
C ASN A 185 1.46 24.66 2.22
N GLU A 186 2.76 24.37 2.19
CA GLU A 186 3.55 24.02 3.37
C GLU A 186 3.58 25.19 4.37
N GLY A 187 3.78 26.41 3.89
CA GLY A 187 3.88 27.60 4.74
C GLY A 187 2.61 27.93 5.53
N THR A 188 1.45 27.40 5.11
CA THR A 188 0.17 27.56 5.82
C THR A 188 -0.49 26.24 6.21
N SER A 189 0.18 25.11 5.97
CA SER A 189 -0.35 23.74 6.10
C SER A 189 -1.76 23.58 5.51
N THR A 190 -2.04 24.26 4.39
CA THR A 190 -3.37 24.30 3.80
C THR A 190 -3.44 23.34 2.62
N ASP A 191 -4.28 22.32 2.74
CA ASP A 191 -4.48 21.38 1.64
C ASP A 191 -5.15 22.04 0.44
N PHE A 192 -4.68 21.69 -0.76
CA PHE A 192 -5.32 22.05 -2.02
C PHE A 192 -6.21 20.91 -2.50
N TYR A 193 -5.62 19.73 -2.64
CA TYR A 193 -6.22 18.51 -3.16
C TYR A 193 -5.31 17.31 -2.81
N ASN A 194 -5.70 16.08 -3.15
CA ASN A 194 -4.80 14.93 -3.16
C ASN A 194 -4.55 14.41 -4.58
N THR A 195 -3.40 13.77 -4.81
CA THR A 195 -2.98 13.28 -6.12
C THR A 195 -2.65 11.80 -6.06
N MET A 196 -2.99 11.07 -7.13
CA MET A 196 -2.57 9.68 -7.27
C MET A 196 -1.24 9.60 -7.99
N VAL A 197 -0.29 8.90 -7.38
CA VAL A 197 1.07 8.76 -7.86
C VAL A 197 1.36 7.30 -8.13
N GLN A 198 1.97 7.06 -9.28
CA GLN A 198 2.55 5.80 -9.66
C GLN A 198 4.07 5.85 -9.55
N MET A 199 4.67 4.82 -8.95
CA MET A 199 6.10 4.59 -8.95
C MET A 199 6.41 3.28 -9.65
N ASN A 200 7.42 3.27 -10.53
CA ASN A 200 7.99 2.04 -11.07
C ASN A 200 9.21 1.64 -10.23
N VAL A 201 9.13 0.50 -9.56
CA VAL A 201 10.22 -0.01 -8.72
C VAL A 201 11.30 -0.63 -9.61
N THR A 202 12.50 -0.09 -9.50
CA THR A 202 13.62 -0.36 -10.41
C THR A 202 14.85 -0.74 -9.61
N ASP A 203 15.76 -1.47 -10.22
CA ASP A 203 17.01 -1.85 -9.59
C ASP A 203 17.85 -0.58 -9.28
N PRO A 204 18.25 -0.35 -8.01
CA PRO A 204 19.04 0.81 -7.63
C PRO A 204 20.34 0.98 -8.43
N GLU A 205 20.96 -0.11 -8.90
CA GLU A 205 22.21 -0.04 -9.68
C GLU A 205 22.01 0.55 -11.08
N THR A 206 20.76 0.58 -11.56
CA THR A 206 20.40 1.15 -12.87
C THR A 206 20.10 2.64 -12.82
N ILE A 207 20.04 3.22 -11.62
CA ILE A 207 19.73 4.63 -11.39
C ILE A 207 21.04 5.41 -11.19
N ALA A 208 21.19 6.50 -11.94
CA ALA A 208 22.36 7.35 -11.80
C ALA A 208 22.40 8.02 -10.41
N PRO A 209 23.59 8.28 -9.83
CA PRO A 209 23.71 8.99 -8.56
C PRO A 209 22.94 10.30 -8.53
N GLY A 210 22.09 10.46 -7.52
CA GLY A 210 21.28 11.66 -7.30
C GLY A 210 19.98 11.74 -8.08
N GLU A 211 19.62 10.69 -8.80
CA GLU A 211 18.30 10.53 -9.41
C GLU A 211 17.37 9.71 -8.50
N SER A 212 16.09 9.66 -8.86
CA SER A 212 15.07 8.85 -8.21
C SER A 212 14.51 7.79 -9.18
N PRO A 213 13.92 6.70 -8.67
CA PRO A 213 13.09 5.79 -9.48
C PRO A 213 12.02 6.56 -10.26
N PRO A 214 11.49 6.03 -11.38
CA PRO A 214 10.47 6.75 -12.15
C PRO A 214 9.15 6.90 -11.36
N PHE A 215 8.71 8.13 -11.19
CA PHE A 215 7.39 8.49 -10.65
C PHE A 215 6.54 9.21 -11.69
N LYS A 216 5.22 9.11 -11.56
CA LYS A 216 4.25 9.80 -12.41
C LYS A 216 2.98 10.12 -11.64
N ARG A 217 2.48 11.35 -11.74
CA ARG A 217 1.10 11.68 -11.31
C ARG A 217 0.10 11.20 -12.36
N LEU A 218 -0.94 10.51 -11.93
CA LEU A 218 -1.96 9.95 -12.81
C LEU A 218 -3.09 10.97 -13.07
N GLY A 219 -3.82 10.73 -14.17
CA GLY A 219 -4.91 11.61 -14.60
C GLY A 219 -4.41 13.01 -14.96
N ASN A 220 -5.11 14.03 -14.47
CA ASN A 220 -4.72 15.44 -14.61
C ASN A 220 -3.89 15.96 -13.42
N GLY A 221 -3.35 15.06 -12.59
CA GLY A 221 -2.59 15.37 -11.39
C GLY A 221 -3.43 15.70 -10.15
N ARG A 222 -4.77 15.74 -10.25
CA ARG A 222 -5.68 16.09 -9.14
C ARG A 222 -6.78 15.07 -8.99
N LEU A 223 -7.00 14.56 -7.77
CA LEU A 223 -8.00 13.54 -7.50
C LEU A 223 -9.20 14.12 -6.70
N PHE A 224 -9.03 14.43 -5.41
CA PHE A 224 -10.07 15.01 -4.54
C PHE A 224 -9.66 16.37 -3.97
N TYR A 225 -10.58 17.33 -3.91
CA TYR A 225 -10.35 18.67 -3.34
C TYR A 225 -10.56 18.72 -1.82
N ALA A 226 -9.99 19.73 -1.15
CA ALA A 226 -9.95 19.81 0.32
C ALA A 226 -11.30 19.78 1.06
N ASN A 227 -12.40 20.08 0.37
CA ASN A 227 -13.77 20.01 0.88
C ASN A 227 -14.43 18.63 0.69
N GLU A 228 -13.75 17.70 0.04
CA GLU A 228 -14.17 16.32 -0.19
C GLU A 228 -13.48 15.38 0.80
N VAL A 229 -13.94 14.13 0.86
CA VAL A 229 -13.19 13.07 1.52
C VAL A 229 -11.96 12.75 0.67
N TYR A 230 -10.78 12.74 1.29
CA TYR A 230 -9.53 12.37 0.64
C TYR A 230 -9.42 10.85 0.52
N TYR A 231 -10.20 10.26 -0.39
CA TYR A 231 -10.08 8.83 -0.66
C TYR A 231 -8.68 8.49 -1.18
N GLY A 232 -8.10 7.46 -0.57
CA GLY A 232 -6.77 6.93 -0.90
C GLY A 232 -5.66 7.42 0.03
N THR A 233 -5.84 8.54 0.74
CA THR A 233 -4.79 9.04 1.64
C THR A 233 -4.73 8.27 2.95
N PHE A 234 -5.81 7.58 3.34
CA PHE A 234 -5.72 6.66 4.47
C PHE A 234 -5.00 5.38 4.04
N ALA A 235 -5.45 4.75 2.96
CA ALA A 235 -4.80 3.57 2.38
C ALA A 235 -5.32 3.28 0.97
N LEU A 236 -4.60 2.42 0.25
CA LEU A 236 -5.03 1.80 -1.00
C LEU A 236 -5.00 0.27 -0.85
N GLU A 237 -5.90 -0.45 -1.50
CA GLU A 237 -5.85 -1.91 -1.56
C GLU A 237 -6.32 -2.42 -2.93
N VAL A 238 -5.51 -3.22 -3.61
CA VAL A 238 -5.95 -3.93 -4.81
C VAL A 238 -6.48 -5.30 -4.41
N LYS A 239 -7.72 -5.60 -4.81
CA LYS A 239 -8.36 -6.89 -4.52
C LYS A 239 -8.39 -7.80 -5.75
N PRO A 240 -8.46 -9.13 -5.55
CA PRO A 240 -8.66 -10.09 -6.65
C PRO A 240 -9.97 -9.93 -7.44
N ASP A 241 -10.93 -9.16 -6.92
CA ASP A 241 -12.19 -8.84 -7.60
C ASP A 241 -12.01 -7.85 -8.77
N GLY A 242 -10.79 -7.37 -9.00
CA GLY A 242 -10.43 -6.48 -10.09
C GLY A 242 -10.56 -4.99 -9.75
N TYR A 243 -10.81 -4.63 -8.50
CA TYR A 243 -10.90 -3.23 -8.06
C TYR A 243 -9.67 -2.78 -7.27
N LEU A 244 -9.33 -1.50 -7.46
CA LEU A 244 -8.52 -0.71 -6.53
C LEU A 244 -9.48 -0.04 -5.56
N TYR A 245 -9.37 -0.36 -4.27
CA TYR A 245 -10.09 0.27 -3.18
C TYR A 245 -9.26 1.43 -2.63
N LEU A 246 -9.95 2.54 -2.36
CA LEU A 246 -9.39 3.76 -1.81
C LEU A 246 -10.05 4.04 -0.47
N TYR A 247 -9.26 4.00 0.59
CA TYR A 247 -9.71 4.31 1.94
C TYR A 247 -9.45 5.79 2.17
N GLY A 248 -10.51 6.51 2.49
CA GLY A 248 -10.43 7.91 2.94
C GLY A 248 -10.79 7.98 4.41
N SER A 249 -10.26 8.97 5.11
CA SER A 249 -10.60 9.20 6.51
C SER A 249 -10.81 10.67 6.79
N ASP A 250 -11.63 10.94 7.81
CA ASP A 250 -11.83 12.27 8.37
C ASP A 250 -12.19 12.15 9.85
N VAL A 251 -12.56 13.26 10.49
CA VAL A 251 -12.87 13.30 11.92
C VAL A 251 -13.99 12.34 12.34
N THR A 252 -14.82 11.86 11.41
CA THR A 252 -15.92 10.95 11.73
C THR A 252 -15.52 9.48 11.67
N GLY A 253 -14.47 9.13 10.92
CA GLY A 253 -14.05 7.75 10.68
C GLY A 253 -13.51 7.49 9.28
N ILE A 254 -13.57 6.23 8.86
CA ILE A 254 -13.01 5.72 7.60
C ILE A 254 -14.14 5.44 6.60
N LYS A 255 -13.93 5.79 5.35
CA LYS A 255 -14.84 5.69 4.20
C LYS A 255 -14.16 4.96 3.04
N LEU A 256 -14.96 4.45 2.11
CA LEU A 256 -14.48 3.61 1.03
C LEU A 256 -14.92 4.13 -0.35
N ALA A 257 -13.99 4.18 -1.28
CA ALA A 257 -14.24 4.31 -2.71
C ALA A 257 -13.58 3.15 -3.45
N ARG A 258 -13.95 2.94 -4.72
CA ARG A 258 -13.25 2.00 -5.60
C ARG A 258 -13.32 2.43 -7.06
N THR A 259 -12.34 1.95 -7.83
CA THR A 259 -12.30 2.05 -9.29
C THR A 259 -11.77 0.72 -9.85
N PRO A 260 -12.12 0.31 -11.08
CA PRO A 260 -11.45 -0.83 -11.71
C PRO A 260 -9.93 -0.65 -11.70
N SER A 261 -9.18 -1.70 -11.37
CA SER A 261 -7.72 -1.68 -11.21
C SER A 261 -6.92 -1.57 -12.53
N THR A 262 -7.55 -1.04 -13.59
CA THR A 262 -6.90 -0.83 -14.89
C THR A 262 -6.24 0.55 -14.96
N PRO A 263 -5.12 0.73 -15.67
CA PRO A 263 -4.44 2.03 -15.76
C PRO A 263 -5.35 3.18 -16.23
N SER A 264 -6.26 2.92 -17.18
CA SER A 264 -7.21 3.92 -17.67
C SER A 264 -8.26 4.32 -16.64
N SER A 265 -8.79 3.37 -15.87
CA SER A 265 -9.82 3.63 -14.86
C SER A 265 -9.23 4.30 -13.62
N ILE A 266 -8.01 3.94 -13.25
CA ILE A 266 -7.29 4.55 -12.14
C ILE A 266 -7.03 6.04 -12.42
N ALA A 267 -6.65 6.39 -13.65
CA ALA A 267 -6.40 7.77 -14.06
C ALA A 267 -7.67 8.62 -14.32
N ASP A 268 -8.86 8.02 -14.40
CA ASP A 268 -10.13 8.69 -14.68
C ASP A 268 -11.08 8.62 -13.47
N ARG A 269 -11.16 9.73 -12.72
CA ARG A 269 -12.05 9.85 -11.55
C ARG A 269 -13.53 9.56 -11.87
N ASN A 270 -13.96 9.72 -13.12
CA ASN A 270 -15.35 9.42 -13.50
C ASN A 270 -15.68 7.91 -13.45
N GLN A 271 -14.68 7.03 -13.34
CA GLN A 271 -14.86 5.59 -13.17
C GLN A 271 -15.03 5.18 -11.70
N TYR A 272 -14.91 6.13 -10.77
CA TYR A 272 -14.90 5.85 -9.33
C TYR A 272 -16.32 5.75 -8.81
N THR A 273 -16.50 4.86 -7.84
CA THR A 273 -17.73 4.71 -7.08
C THR A 273 -17.43 4.80 -5.60
N TYR A 274 -18.38 5.28 -4.81
CA TYR A 274 -18.23 5.58 -3.39
C TYR A 274 -19.23 4.76 -2.59
N TYR A 275 -18.78 4.12 -1.52
CA TYR A 275 -19.66 3.27 -0.72
C TYR A 275 -20.33 4.09 0.38
N ASN A 276 -21.65 4.02 0.45
CA ASN A 276 -22.42 4.55 1.55
C ASN A 276 -22.89 3.39 2.45
N SER A 277 -22.29 3.28 3.64
CA SER A 277 -22.57 2.18 4.58
C SER A 277 -23.97 2.23 5.18
N ALA A 278 -24.58 3.40 5.31
CA ALA A 278 -25.98 3.53 5.76
C ALA A 278 -26.96 2.93 4.76
N THR A 279 -26.75 3.14 3.45
CA THR A 279 -27.61 2.59 2.39
C THR A 279 -27.12 1.24 1.86
N LYS A 280 -25.89 0.84 2.21
CA LYS A 280 -25.21 -0.37 1.73
C LYS A 280 -25.13 -0.43 0.21
N SER A 281 -24.83 0.70 -0.41
CA SER A 281 -24.80 0.81 -1.87
C SER A 281 -23.63 1.67 -2.36
N TRP A 282 -23.20 1.38 -3.58
CA TRP A 282 -22.23 2.19 -4.32
C TRP A 282 -22.94 3.30 -5.07
N GLN A 283 -22.42 4.52 -5.00
CA GLN A 283 -22.93 5.70 -5.67
C GLN A 283 -21.84 6.39 -6.51
N MET A 284 -22.25 7.26 -7.43
CA MET A 284 -21.33 7.98 -8.33
C MET A 284 -20.78 9.26 -7.71
N ASP A 285 -21.52 9.88 -6.79
CA ASP A 285 -21.09 11.11 -6.14
C ASP A 285 -20.27 10.81 -4.87
N PRO A 286 -19.14 11.49 -4.65
CA PRO A 286 -18.36 11.34 -3.43
C PRO A 286 -19.16 11.83 -2.23
N LEU A 287 -18.94 11.20 -1.09
CA LEU A 287 -19.43 11.73 0.19
C LEU A 287 -18.74 13.06 0.51
N THR A 288 -19.49 13.98 1.11
CA THR A 288 -18.93 15.23 1.61
C THR A 288 -18.01 14.97 2.81
N LYS A 289 -16.97 15.79 2.97
CA LYS A 289 -16.08 15.71 4.13
C LYS A 289 -16.87 15.79 5.44
N ASN A 290 -16.52 14.95 6.42
CA ASN A 290 -17.18 14.83 7.72
C ASN A 290 -18.64 14.33 7.69
N ASP A 291 -19.09 13.72 6.59
CA ASP A 291 -20.37 12.99 6.57
C ASP A 291 -20.18 11.62 7.23
N ALA A 292 -20.74 11.43 8.43
CA ALA A 292 -20.60 10.17 9.15
C ALA A 292 -21.43 9.01 8.57
N THR A 293 -22.38 9.26 7.65
CA THR A 293 -23.35 8.26 7.19
C THR A 293 -22.73 7.16 6.32
N GLY A 294 -21.58 7.43 5.70
CA GLY A 294 -20.88 6.47 4.84
C GLY A 294 -19.69 5.78 5.49
N ASN A 295 -19.49 5.92 6.80
CA ASN A 295 -18.35 5.33 7.48
C ASN A 295 -18.42 3.80 7.47
N ILE A 296 -17.36 3.14 7.00
CA ILE A 296 -17.14 1.69 7.20
C ILE A 296 -16.63 1.41 8.61
N ILE A 297 -15.94 2.38 9.22
CA ILE A 297 -15.57 2.41 10.63
C ILE A 297 -15.86 3.81 11.16
N THR A 298 -16.63 3.89 12.24
CA THR A 298 -16.80 5.14 13.00
C THR A 298 -15.77 5.16 14.12
N TRP A 299 -14.85 6.12 14.06
CA TRP A 299 -13.80 6.26 15.06
C TRP A 299 -13.34 7.71 15.14
N SER A 300 -13.20 8.20 16.36
CA SER A 300 -12.64 9.50 16.69
C SER A 300 -12.27 9.53 18.16
N VAL A 301 -11.21 10.23 18.52
CA VAL A 301 -10.76 10.39 19.90
C VAL A 301 -10.65 11.88 20.26
N PRO A 302 -10.90 12.28 21.52
CA PRO A 302 -10.69 13.66 21.94
C PRO A 302 -9.22 14.03 21.82
N LEU A 303 -8.92 15.15 21.17
CA LEU A 303 -7.55 15.65 21.08
C LEU A 303 -7.07 16.11 22.48
N ILE A 304 -5.93 15.58 22.93
CA ILE A 304 -5.30 15.94 24.21
C ILE A 304 -4.07 16.80 23.94
N VAL A 305 -4.27 18.09 23.68
CA VAL A 305 -3.18 19.08 23.78
C VAL A 305 -3.28 19.72 25.16
N GLU A 306 -2.17 20.11 25.79
CA GLU A 306 -2.16 20.66 27.16
C GLU A 306 -3.28 21.69 27.40
N GLY A 307 -4.29 21.25 28.14
CA GLY A 307 -5.52 21.98 28.39
C GLY A 307 -6.63 21.69 27.37
N PRO A 308 -7.89 21.51 27.82
CA PRO A 308 -8.99 21.21 26.93
C PRO A 308 -9.27 22.40 26.01
N LYS A 309 -8.83 22.33 24.74
CA LYS A 309 -9.64 22.90 23.66
C LYS A 309 -10.87 22.01 23.49
N ASN A 310 -11.80 22.17 24.43
CA ASN A 310 -13.07 21.45 24.59
C ASN A 310 -13.70 21.07 23.24
N GLY A 311 -13.78 19.77 22.95
CA GLY A 311 -14.63 19.21 21.88
C GLY A 311 -13.96 18.98 20.52
N THR A 312 -12.65 19.25 20.36
CA THR A 312 -11.96 18.89 19.11
C THR A 312 -11.71 17.38 19.07
N LEU A 313 -12.19 16.74 18.01
CA LEU A 313 -11.99 15.32 17.76
C LEU A 313 -10.85 15.13 16.76
N LEU A 314 -10.05 14.11 16.99
CA LEU A 314 -9.07 13.57 16.05
C LEU A 314 -9.70 12.33 15.39
N GLY A 315 -9.69 12.30 14.05
CA GLY A 315 -10.07 11.14 13.25
C GLY A 315 -8.86 10.27 12.90
N PRO A 316 -9.07 9.14 12.22
CA PRO A 316 -7.97 8.40 11.61
C PRO A 316 -7.31 9.32 10.57
N ASN A 317 -5.99 9.55 10.64
CA ASN A 317 -5.31 10.43 9.69
C ASN A 317 -4.60 9.62 8.60
N VAL A 318 -3.68 8.76 9.01
CA VAL A 318 -2.83 7.95 8.14
C VAL A 318 -2.87 6.51 8.65
N GLY A 319 -3.01 5.55 7.73
CA GLY A 319 -3.04 4.14 8.08
C GLY A 319 -2.58 3.26 6.93
N ASP A 320 -2.82 1.97 7.09
CA ASP A 320 -2.52 0.94 6.10
C ASP A 320 -3.60 -0.13 6.15
N VAL A 321 -3.92 -0.68 4.98
CA VAL A 321 -4.90 -1.76 4.80
C VAL A 321 -4.25 -2.86 3.98
N TRP A 322 -4.33 -4.10 4.45
CA TRP A 322 -3.79 -5.24 3.72
C TRP A 322 -4.57 -6.51 4.01
N TYR A 323 -4.42 -7.50 3.13
CA TYR A 323 -4.84 -8.86 3.44
C TYR A 323 -3.79 -9.56 4.30
N ASP A 324 -4.15 -9.90 5.53
CA ASP A 324 -3.26 -10.58 6.45
C ASP A 324 -3.31 -12.10 6.25
N ASN A 325 -2.19 -12.66 5.82
CA ASN A 325 -2.08 -14.08 5.51
C ASN A 325 -2.18 -14.99 6.74
N TYR A 326 -1.88 -14.49 7.94
CA TYR A 326 -1.92 -15.28 9.16
C TYR A 326 -3.36 -15.41 9.67
N HIS A 327 -4.07 -14.28 9.76
CA HIS A 327 -5.45 -14.19 10.24
C HIS A 327 -6.50 -14.48 9.16
N LYS A 328 -6.09 -14.56 7.87
CA LYS A 328 -6.95 -14.86 6.71
C LYS A 328 -8.08 -13.85 6.49
N THR A 329 -7.85 -12.59 6.83
CA THR A 329 -8.79 -11.50 6.59
C THR A 329 -8.09 -10.21 6.21
N THR A 330 -8.86 -9.25 5.73
CA THR A 330 -8.37 -7.89 5.53
C THR A 330 -8.29 -7.20 6.87
N VAL A 331 -7.17 -6.56 7.14
CA VAL A 331 -6.91 -5.83 8.37
C VAL A 331 -6.52 -4.41 8.03
N MET A 332 -6.65 -3.54 9.01
CA MET A 332 -6.16 -2.18 8.91
C MET A 332 -5.56 -1.72 10.22
N MET A 333 -4.58 -0.84 10.11
CA MET A 333 -3.87 -0.24 11.22
C MET A 333 -3.69 1.25 10.99
N TRP A 334 -3.75 2.04 12.05
CA TRP A 334 -3.45 3.48 12.02
C TRP A 334 -2.97 3.93 13.38
N ASN A 335 -2.30 5.08 13.46
CA ASN A 335 -1.90 5.67 14.73
C ASN A 335 -2.74 6.92 15.05
N ASP A 336 -2.97 7.21 16.32
CA ASP A 336 -3.66 8.44 16.78
C ASP A 336 -2.69 9.62 16.95
N ALA A 337 -2.07 10.01 15.83
CA ALA A 337 -1.11 11.11 15.75
C ALA A 337 -1.65 12.40 16.42
N GLY A 338 -0.90 12.95 17.36
CA GLY A 338 -1.29 14.15 18.12
C GLY A 338 -1.89 13.88 19.50
N ILE A 339 -1.90 12.63 19.97
CA ILE A 339 -2.18 12.25 21.37
C ILE A 339 -0.96 11.54 21.96
N ASP A 340 -0.90 10.21 21.85
CA ASP A 340 0.23 9.39 22.29
C ASP A 340 0.73 8.42 21.21
N ALA A 341 0.13 8.50 20.01
CA ALA A 341 0.48 7.71 18.82
C ALA A 341 0.23 6.22 18.97
N THR A 342 -0.72 5.84 19.82
CA THR A 342 -1.24 4.50 19.92
C THR A 342 -1.65 3.98 18.54
N PHE A 343 -1.12 2.82 18.18
CA PHE A 343 -1.52 2.02 17.03
C PHE A 343 -2.84 1.31 17.34
N TRP A 344 -3.84 1.61 16.52
CA TRP A 344 -5.16 1.01 16.51
C TRP A 344 -5.26 -0.01 15.39
N PHE A 345 -6.01 -1.09 15.64
CA PHE A 345 -6.18 -2.18 14.69
C PHE A 345 -7.65 -2.56 14.55
N SER A 346 -8.05 -2.91 13.32
CA SER A 346 -9.39 -3.44 13.01
C SER A 346 -9.30 -4.44 11.85
N TYR A 347 -10.28 -5.33 11.72
CA TYR A 347 -10.34 -6.30 10.63
C TYR A 347 -11.75 -6.45 10.06
N ALA A 348 -11.83 -6.83 8.78
CA ALA A 348 -13.09 -7.14 8.12
C ALA A 348 -13.66 -8.45 8.66
N GLU A 349 -14.83 -8.43 9.30
CA GLU A 349 -15.37 -9.61 10.00
C GLU A 349 -15.80 -10.72 9.02
N SER A 350 -16.21 -10.34 7.81
CA SER A 350 -16.58 -11.29 6.75
C SER A 350 -15.54 -11.40 5.63
N GLY A 351 -14.41 -10.68 5.74
CA GLY A 351 -13.39 -10.57 4.67
C GLY A 351 -13.76 -9.62 3.51
N GLU A 352 -15.00 -9.15 3.44
CA GLU A 352 -15.47 -8.13 2.50
C GLU A 352 -15.25 -6.73 3.13
N VAL A 353 -14.75 -5.76 2.36
CA VAL A 353 -14.30 -4.46 2.89
C VAL A 353 -15.45 -3.46 3.09
N GLU A 354 -16.58 -3.70 2.44
CA GLU A 354 -17.84 -2.97 2.55
C GLU A 354 -18.74 -3.48 3.70
N ARG A 355 -18.34 -4.59 4.33
CA ARG A 355 -19.07 -5.24 5.42
C ARG A 355 -18.58 -4.75 6.78
N PRO A 356 -19.25 -5.17 7.89
CA PRO A 356 -18.81 -4.77 9.21
C PRO A 356 -17.34 -5.08 9.46
N TRP A 357 -16.66 -4.09 10.02
CA TRP A 357 -15.32 -4.19 10.56
C TRP A 357 -15.41 -4.38 12.07
N SER A 358 -14.43 -5.07 12.63
CA SER A 358 -14.32 -5.24 14.08
C SER A 358 -14.19 -3.88 14.75
N LYS A 359 -14.63 -3.80 16.01
CA LYS A 359 -14.36 -2.60 16.81
C LYS A 359 -12.84 -2.34 16.86
N PRO A 360 -12.38 -1.09 16.64
CA PRO A 360 -10.97 -0.75 16.77
C PRO A 360 -10.43 -1.08 18.16
N VAL A 361 -9.24 -1.68 18.22
CA VAL A 361 -8.53 -2.00 19.46
C VAL A 361 -7.15 -1.36 19.45
N ALA A 362 -6.73 -0.82 20.60
CA ALA A 362 -5.37 -0.34 20.79
C ALA A 362 -4.43 -1.56 20.96
N ILE A 363 -3.35 -1.59 20.18
CA ILE A 363 -2.37 -2.68 20.20
C ILE A 363 -1.07 -2.26 20.87
N TRP A 364 -0.59 -1.05 20.59
CA TRP A 364 0.71 -0.59 21.07
C TRP A 364 0.82 0.92 21.05
N THR A 365 1.47 1.48 22.08
CA THR A 365 1.84 2.89 22.12
C THR A 365 3.37 2.97 22.05
N PRO A 366 3.95 3.57 21.00
CA PRO A 366 5.39 3.67 20.86
C PRO A 366 5.99 4.54 21.97
N PRO A 367 7.13 4.15 22.57
CA PRO A 367 7.84 5.02 23.49
C PRO A 367 8.43 6.22 22.73
N ILE A 368 8.75 7.29 23.46
CA ILE A 368 9.59 8.37 22.91
C ILE A 368 11.05 7.92 23.07
N PRO A 369 11.83 7.82 21.98
CA PRO A 369 13.24 7.46 22.08
C PRO A 369 14.04 8.46 22.93
N PRO A 370 15.04 8.03 23.71
CA PRO A 370 15.92 8.93 24.48
C PRO A 370 16.57 10.04 23.65
N GLU A 371 16.84 9.79 22.38
CA GLU A 371 17.43 10.71 21.39
C GLU A 371 16.50 11.87 21.08
N CYS A 372 15.18 11.64 21.11
CA CYS A 372 14.17 12.68 20.98
C CYS A 372 13.95 13.41 22.31
N ALA A 373 14.09 12.72 23.45
CA ALA A 373 13.78 13.24 24.78
C ALA A 373 14.48 14.57 25.15
N ALA A 374 15.61 14.89 24.50
CA ALA A 374 16.34 16.14 24.71
C ALA A 374 15.62 17.41 24.19
N ALA A 375 14.62 17.27 23.31
CA ALA A 375 13.81 18.36 22.77
C ALA A 375 12.30 18.06 22.93
N PRO A 376 11.73 18.23 24.14
CA PRO A 376 10.34 17.88 24.44
C PRO A 376 9.29 18.47 23.51
N GLU A 377 9.53 19.66 22.98
CA GLU A 377 8.67 20.34 22.01
C GLU A 377 8.62 19.66 20.63
N LEU A 378 9.59 18.78 20.35
CA LEU A 378 9.65 17.95 19.14
C LEU A 378 9.26 16.49 19.42
N ASN A 379 8.87 16.15 20.66
CA ASN A 379 8.53 14.77 21.04
C ASN A 379 7.10 14.41 20.63
N PHE A 380 6.94 14.05 19.37
CA PHE A 380 5.71 13.49 18.86
C PHE A 380 6.01 12.21 18.07
N ASN A 381 5.22 11.18 18.34
CA ASN A 381 5.15 9.99 17.52
C ASN A 381 3.98 10.17 16.55
N TYR A 382 4.20 9.97 15.25
CA TYR A 382 3.20 10.20 14.21
C TYR A 382 3.55 9.42 12.93
N GLN A 383 2.69 9.47 11.91
CA GLN A 383 2.88 8.75 10.63
C GLN A 383 3.14 7.26 10.83
N GLY A 384 2.31 6.62 11.64
CA GLY A 384 2.44 5.20 11.94
C GLY A 384 2.03 4.36 10.73
N HIS A 385 2.93 3.48 10.28
CA HIS A 385 2.72 2.62 9.12
C HIS A 385 2.96 1.14 9.39
N ALA A 386 2.23 0.30 8.67
CA ALA A 386 2.38 -1.15 8.62
C ALA A 386 3.20 -1.56 7.39
N HIS A 387 4.12 -2.51 7.56
CA HIS A 387 4.93 -3.07 6.47
C HIS A 387 4.74 -4.59 6.39
N PRO A 388 3.55 -5.08 5.99
CA PRO A 388 3.23 -6.50 5.98
C PRO A 388 4.07 -7.31 4.97
N GLY A 389 4.68 -6.65 3.99
CA GLY A 389 5.56 -7.29 3.01
C GLY A 389 6.90 -7.80 3.57
N TRP A 390 7.28 -7.37 4.78
CA TRP A 390 8.51 -7.83 5.43
C TRP A 390 8.44 -9.26 5.95
N ASP A 391 7.27 -9.70 6.41
CA ASP A 391 7.01 -11.10 6.78
C ASP A 391 5.81 -11.62 5.99
N PRO A 392 6.04 -12.30 4.84
CA PRO A 392 4.98 -12.82 4.00
C PRO A 392 4.05 -13.83 4.70
N THR A 393 4.49 -14.42 5.82
CA THR A 393 3.66 -15.35 6.60
C THR A 393 2.55 -14.63 7.36
N GLY A 394 2.71 -13.32 7.60
CA GLY A 394 1.83 -12.50 8.43
C GLY A 394 1.95 -12.78 9.93
N LYS A 395 2.86 -13.66 10.37
CA LYS A 395 3.03 -13.99 11.79
C LYS A 395 3.65 -12.83 12.58
N THR A 396 4.49 -12.05 11.91
CA THR A 396 5.01 -10.78 12.42
C THR A 396 4.59 -9.63 11.52
N LEU A 397 4.55 -8.44 12.09
CA LEU A 397 4.28 -7.20 11.40
C LEU A 397 5.37 -6.20 11.76
N LEU A 398 6.12 -5.74 10.77
CA LEU A 398 6.97 -4.58 10.95
C LEU A 398 6.08 -3.33 10.90
N VAL A 399 6.28 -2.42 11.83
CA VAL A 399 5.65 -1.10 11.84
C VAL A 399 6.73 -0.03 11.88
N SER A 400 6.46 1.12 11.28
CA SER A 400 7.31 2.31 11.39
C SER A 400 6.51 3.51 11.85
N TYR A 401 7.19 4.53 12.38
CA TYR A 401 6.59 5.80 12.77
C TYR A 401 7.68 6.86 12.81
N ALA A 402 7.31 8.11 12.52
CA ALA A 402 8.18 9.24 12.79
C ALA A 402 8.24 9.44 14.32
N SER A 403 9.43 9.26 14.88
CA SER A 403 9.79 9.55 16.25
C SER A 403 10.52 10.89 16.28
N CYS A 404 9.86 11.90 16.83
CA CYS A 404 10.20 13.31 16.69
C CYS A 404 10.36 13.78 15.24
N ALA A 405 10.68 15.06 15.03
CA ALA A 405 10.81 15.65 13.70
C ALA A 405 11.98 15.09 12.84
N ASN A 406 12.75 14.14 13.36
CA ASN A 406 14.06 13.79 12.81
C ASN A 406 14.20 12.32 12.40
N TYR A 407 13.50 11.40 13.07
CA TYR A 407 13.79 9.97 12.93
C TYR A 407 12.54 9.19 12.53
N VAL A 408 12.72 8.20 11.66
CA VAL A 408 11.73 7.14 11.48
C VAL A 408 12.20 5.94 12.29
N SER A 409 11.41 5.57 13.30
CA SER A 409 11.62 4.39 14.15
C SER A 409 10.85 3.20 13.62
N MET A 410 11.32 1.99 13.94
CA MET A 410 10.70 0.74 13.55
C MET A 410 10.52 -0.21 14.74
N ALA A 411 9.42 -0.96 14.74
CA ALA A 411 9.17 -2.02 15.70
C ALA A 411 8.58 -3.25 15.01
N LYS A 412 8.76 -4.42 15.62
CA LYS A 412 8.18 -5.68 15.17
C LYS A 412 7.13 -6.17 16.16
N ILE A 413 5.90 -6.31 15.69
CA ILE A 413 4.80 -6.93 16.41
C ILE A 413 4.75 -8.42 16.03
N THR A 414 4.58 -9.31 17.02
CA THR A 414 4.40 -10.76 16.77
C THR A 414 3.02 -11.20 17.25
N TRP A 415 2.27 -11.92 16.41
CA TRP A 415 0.94 -12.42 16.75
C TRP A 415 1.00 -13.79 17.47
N LEU A 416 -0.06 -14.10 18.24
CA LEU A 416 -0.22 -15.36 19.00
C LEU A 416 -0.47 -16.57 18.10
#